data_AF-A0A3D0I883-F1
#
_entry.id   AF-A0A3D0I883-F1
#
_cell.length_a   1.000
_cell.length_b   1.000
_cell.length_c   1.000
_cell.angle_alpha   90.00
_cell.angle_beta   90.00
_cell.angle_gamma   90.00
#
_symmetry.space_group_name_H-M   'P 1'
#
loop_
_entity.id
_entity.type
_entity.pdbx_description
1 polymer ?
#
loop_
_entity_poly.entity_id
_entity_poly.type
_entity_poly.pdbx_seq_one_letter_code
_entity_poly.pdbx_strand_id
1 'polypeptide(L)' 'MPALDGMYAFAVWDRRAERLLLARDPLGKKPLFYARPRPALLVFASEIKAILQHPEMTAHLDVGALAQALRFRA' A
#
# COMPACT_ATOMS: atom_id res chain seq x y z
N MET A 1 -9.00 3.22 16.64
CA MET A 1 -9.90 2.31 15.89
C MET A 1 -9.98 0.97 16.62
N PRO A 2 -10.65 0.88 17.79
CA PRO A 2 -10.56 -0.30 18.65
C PRO A 2 -11.56 -1.42 18.34
N ALA A 3 -12.31 -1.37 17.23
CA ALA A 3 -13.47 -2.24 17.00
C ALA A 3 -13.37 -3.13 15.75
N LEU A 4 -12.18 -3.27 15.14
CA LEU A 4 -11.98 -4.12 13.97
C LEU A 4 -11.08 -5.29 14.35
N ASP A 5 -11.71 -6.38 14.78
CA ASP A 5 -11.03 -7.65 15.01
C ASP A 5 -11.06 -8.49 13.73
N GLY A 6 -9.89 -8.81 13.20
CA GLY A 6 -9.74 -9.70 12.04
C GLY A 6 -8.76 -9.21 10.99
N MET A 7 -8.85 -9.81 9.81
CA MET A 7 -8.03 -9.49 8.64
C MET A 7 -8.77 -8.51 7.74
N TYR A 8 -8.22 -7.31 7.55
CA TYR A 8 -8.87 -6.29 6.72
C TYR A 8 -7.84 -5.41 6.01
N ALA A 9 -8.21 -4.92 4.84
CA ALA A 9 -7.56 -3.83 4.14
C ALA A 9 -8.65 -3.09 3.35
N PHE A 10 -8.86 -1.80 3.62
CA PHE A 10 -9.90 -1.02 2.96
C PHE A 10 -9.52 0.46 2.82
N ALA A 11 -10.25 1.14 1.94
CA ALA A 11 -10.13 2.56 1.69
C ALA A 11 -11.49 3.24 1.83
N VAL A 12 -11.55 4.36 2.56
CA VAL A 12 -12.75 5.18 2.70
C VAL A 12 -12.44 6.60 2.27
N TRP A 13 -13.19 7.11 1.29
CA TRP A 13 -13.13 8.50 0.88
C TRP A 13 -14.28 9.28 1.49
N ASP A 14 -13.96 10.20 2.40
CA ASP A 14 -14.88 11.21 2.90
C ASP A 14 -14.89 12.38 1.92
N ARG A 15 -15.96 12.48 1.12
CA ARG A 15 -16.15 13.55 0.13
C ARG A 15 -16.37 14.91 0.76
N ARG A 16 -16.90 14.98 1.99
CA ARG A 16 -17.21 16.26 2.66
C ARG A 16 -15.97 16.87 3.27
N ALA A 17 -15.12 16.04 3.85
CA ALA A 17 -13.86 16.47 4.46
C ALA A 17 -12.67 16.42 3.48
N GLU A 18 -12.87 15.92 2.25
CA GLU A 18 -11.84 15.66 1.25
C GLU A 18 -10.69 14.82 1.82
N ARG A 19 -11.04 13.74 2.54
CA ARG A 19 -10.08 12.90 3.27
C ARG A 19 -10.18 11.44 2.88
N LEU A 20 -9.03 10.85 2.57
CA LEU A 20 -8.88 9.42 2.31
C LEU A 20 -8.33 8.74 3.56
N LEU A 21 -9.05 7.75 4.07
CA LEU A 21 -8.56 6.83 5.08
C LEU A 21 -8.17 5.51 4.40
N LEU A 22 -6.91 5.13 4.52
CA LEU A 22 -6.41 3.80 4.18
C LEU A 22 -6.16 3.05 5.49
N ALA A 23 -6.75 1.87 5.64
CA ALA A 23 -6.61 1.07 6.85
C ALA A 23 -6.30 -0.39 6.51
N ARG A 24 -5.41 -1.00 7.27
CA ARG A 24 -5.07 -2.43 7.21
C ARG A 24 -5.03 -3.03 8.62
N ASP A 25 -5.12 -4.34 8.71
CA ASP A 25 -5.03 -5.05 9.99
C ASP A 25 -3.65 -4.83 10.66
N PRO A 26 -3.58 -4.82 12.01
CA PRO A 26 -2.35 -4.49 12.73
C PRO A 26 -1.17 -5.42 12.43
N LEU A 27 -1.46 -6.69 12.16
CA LEU A 27 -0.44 -7.69 11.81
C LEU A 27 -0.05 -7.65 10.33
N GLY A 28 -0.74 -6.82 9.53
CA GLY A 28 -0.47 -6.69 8.11
C GLY A 28 -0.78 -7.94 7.28
N LYS A 29 -1.68 -8.81 7.74
CA LYS A 29 -2.07 -10.03 7.02
C LYS A 29 -2.67 -9.73 5.65
N LYS A 30 -3.47 -8.67 5.52
CA LYS A 30 -3.94 -8.18 4.22
C LYS A 30 -3.00 -7.10 3.71
N PRO A 31 -2.45 -7.27 2.49
CA PRO A 31 -1.59 -6.26 1.89
C PRO A 31 -2.40 -5.03 1.49
N LEU A 32 -1.80 -3.87 1.72
CA LEU A 32 -2.26 -2.58 1.23
C LEU A 32 -1.03 -1.75 0.91
N PHE A 33 -0.77 -1.58 -0.38
CA PHE A 33 0.35 -0.81 -0.90
C PHE A 33 -0.15 0.57 -1.33
N TYR A 34 0.70 1.59 -1.21
CA TYR A 34 0.43 2.91 -1.75
C TYR A 34 1.71 3.55 -2.29
N ALA A 35 1.55 4.48 -3.21
CA ALA A 35 2.61 5.31 -3.75
C ALA A 35 2.09 6.71 -4.06
N ARG A 36 2.98 7.70 -4.04
CA ARG A 36 2.65 9.10 -4.34
C ARG A 36 3.63 9.65 -5.38
N PRO A 37 3.40 9.39 -6.69
CA PRO A 37 4.32 9.79 -7.76
C PRO A 37 4.55 11.31 -7.83
N ARG A 38 3.53 12.08 -7.43
CA ARG A 38 3.58 13.54 -7.34
C ARG A 38 2.62 14.04 -6.26
N PRO A 39 2.74 15.29 -5.79
CA PRO A 39 1.97 15.80 -4.66
C PRO A 39 0.46 15.59 -4.76
N ALA A 40 -0.15 15.74 -5.94
CA ALA A 40 -1.60 15.65 -6.14
C ALA A 40 -2.11 14.25 -6.53
N LEU A 41 -1.27 13.21 -6.51
CA LEU A 41 -1.65 11.86 -6.93
C LEU A 41 -1.24 10.82 -5.88
N LEU A 42 -2.23 10.10 -5.34
CA LEU A 42 -2.03 8.92 -4.53
C LEU A 42 -2.59 7.70 -5.29
N VAL A 43 -1.77 6.66 -5.42
CA VAL A 43 -2.16 5.37 -5.99
C VAL A 43 -2.09 4.33 -4.88
N PHE A 44 -3.09 3.48 -4.74
CA PHE A 44 -3.09 2.39 -3.76
C PHE A 44 -3.74 1.14 -4.32
N ALA A 45 -3.29 -0.03 -3.87
CA ALA A 45 -3.84 -1.33 -4.27
C ALA A 45 -3.48 -2.42 -3.25
N SER A 46 -4.16 -3.56 -3.30
CA SER A 46 -3.80 -4.75 -2.52
C SER A 46 -2.57 -5.48 -3.07
N GLU A 47 -2.12 -5.15 -4.28
CA GLU A 47 -0.98 -5.79 -4.93
C GLU A 47 -0.06 -4.76 -5.57
N ILE A 48 1.26 -4.89 -5.37
CA ILE A 48 2.26 -3.97 -5.95
C ILE A 48 2.15 -3.92 -7.48
N LYS A 49 1.94 -5.07 -8.13
CA LYS A 49 1.85 -5.16 -9.60
C LYS A 49 0.77 -4.26 -10.19
N ALA A 50 -0.32 -4.01 -9.46
CA ALA A 50 -1.39 -3.11 -9.90
C ALA A 50 -0.96 -1.64 -9.83
N ILE A 51 -0.20 -1.25 -8.80
CA ILE A 51 0.38 0.10 -8.71
C ILE A 51 1.36 0.35 -9.86
N LEU A 52 2.16 -0.66 -10.21
CA LEU A 52 3.13 -0.58 -11.29
C LEU A 52 2.51 -0.47 -12.69
N GLN A 53 1.21 -0.71 -12.85
CA GLN A 53 0.51 -0.44 -14.12
C GLN A 53 0.16 1.04 -14.31
N HIS A 54 0.29 1.89 -13.27
CA HIS A 54 -0.01 3.31 -13.40
C HIS A 54 1.04 4.00 -14.29
N PRO A 55 0.66 4.82 -15.29
CA PRO A 55 1.60 5.42 -16.25
C PRO A 55 2.71 6.28 -15.61
N GLU A 56 2.40 6.93 -14.48
CA GLU A 56 3.37 7.74 -13.72
C GLU A 56 4.24 6.91 -12.75
N MET A 57 4.15 5.58 -12.80
CA MET A 57 4.96 4.70 -11.96
C MET A 57 6.15 4.15 -12.74
N THR A 58 7.33 4.18 -12.15
CA THR A 58 8.53 3.54 -12.71
C THR A 58 9.05 2.52 -11.71
N ALA A 59 9.11 1.26 -12.14
CA ALA A 59 9.64 0.19 -11.31
C ALA A 59 11.17 0.29 -11.29
N HIS A 60 11.74 0.47 -10.10
CA HIS A 60 13.18 0.41 -9.88
C HIS A 60 13.52 -0.78 -8.98
N LEU A 61 14.49 -1.58 -9.40
CA LEU A 61 15.01 -2.66 -8.58
C LEU A 61 15.90 -2.07 -7.49
N ASP A 62 15.48 -2.21 -6.24
CA ASP A 62 16.32 -1.94 -5.09
C ASP A 62 17.03 -3.24 -4.67
N VAL A 63 18.33 -3.31 -4.97
CA VAL A 63 19.18 -4.47 -4.65
C VAL A 63 19.29 -4.68 -3.14
N GLY A 64 19.26 -3.61 -2.34
CA GLY A 64 19.28 -3.70 -0.87
C GLY A 64 17.98 -4.29 -0.33
N ALA A 65 16.84 -3.85 -0.85
CA ALA A 65 15.54 -4.42 -0.50
C ALA A 65 15.42 -5.88 -0.96
N LEU A 66 15.95 -6.21 -2.13
CA LEU A 66 16.03 -7.59 -2.62
C LEU A 66 16.87 -8.46 -1.67
N ALA A 67 18.06 -8.00 -1.29
CA ALA A 67 18.92 -8.71 -0.34
C ALA A 67 18.22 -8.92 1.02
N GLN A 68 17.48 -7.91 1.52
CA GLN A 68 16.70 -8.03 2.74
C GLN A 68 15.56 -9.05 2.60
N ALA A 69 14.82 -9.04 1.49
CA ALA A 69 13.75 -10.01 1.26
C ALA A 69 14.28 -11.46 1.19
N LEU A 70 15.45 -11.66 0.59
CA LEU A 70 16.11 -12.97 0.49
C LEU A 70 16.69 -13.45 1.83
N ARG A 71 17.03 -12.53 2.75
CA ARG A 71 17.52 -12.87 4.10
C ARG A 71 16.48 -13.54 4.99
N PHE A 72 15.19 -13.34 4.74
CA PHE A 72 14.10 -13.96 5.52
C PHE A 72 13.73 -15.38 5.06
N ARG A 73 14.54 -16.01 4.21
CA ARG A 73 14.33 -17.37 3.68
C ARG A 73 15.43 -18.39 4.04
N ALA A 74 16.26 -18.11 5.06
CA ALA A 74 17.21 -19.08 5.61
C ALA A 74 16.75 -19.58 6.98
#